data_AF-A0A1W9L0H7-F1
#
_entry.id   AF-A0A1W9L0H7-F1
#
_cell.length_a   1.000
_cell.length_b   1.000
_cell.length_c   1.000
_cell.angle_alpha   90.00
_cell.angle_beta   90.00
_cell.angle_gamma   90.00
#
_symmetry.space_group_name_H-M   'P 1'
#
loop_
_entity.id
_entity.type
_entity.pdbx_description
1 polymer ?
#
loop_
_entity_poly.entity_id
_entity_poly.type
_entity_poly.pdbx_seq_one_letter_code
_entity_poly.pdbx_strand_id
1 'polypeptide(L)' 'MDTLMRRGVNVEIVLSDGSILTGSIMIDRNIRLSDSLNNRDKYFIVLVDQEKQAQIVNKRHIVKMMEIQKVDEELDIDIF' A
#
# COMPACT_ATOMS: atom_id res chain seq x y z
N MET A 1 3.38 -26.09 -9.00
CA MET A 1 4.20 -24.87 -9.15
C MET A 1 3.24 -23.70 -9.08
N ASP A 2 3.05 -23.11 -7.90
CA ASP A 2 2.17 -21.94 -7.77
C ASP A 2 2.90 -20.71 -8.29
N THR A 3 2.41 -20.19 -9.41
CA THR A 3 2.83 -18.93 -9.99
C THR A 3 2.50 -17.83 -8.97
N LEU A 4 3.53 -17.15 -8.45
CA LEU A 4 3.44 -16.02 -7.51
C LEU A 4 2.57 -14.89 -8.08
N MET A 5 1.26 -15.00 -7.96
CA MET A 5 0.33 -13.96 -8.36
C MET A 5 0.25 -12.92 -7.24
N ARG A 6 1.18 -11.96 -7.25
CA ARG A 6 1.11 -10.78 -6.40
C ARG A 6 0.21 -9.72 -7.05
N ARG A 7 -0.40 -8.85 -6.24
CA ARG A 7 -1.08 -7.63 -6.67
C ARG A 7 -0.47 -6.43 -5.96
N GLY A 8 -0.40 -5.31 -6.67
CA GLY A 8 -0.11 -4.01 -6.08
C GLY A 8 -1.38 -3.47 -5.42
N VAL A 9 -1.24 -2.94 -4.22
CA VAL A 9 -2.32 -2.25 -3.48
C VAL A 9 -1.83 -0.86 -3.16
N ASN A 10 -2.52 0.15 -3.66
CA ASN A 10 -2.22 1.54 -3.33
C ASN A 10 -2.70 1.81 -1.91
N VAL A 11 -1.83 2.40 -1.10
CA VAL A 11 -2.09 2.64 0.31
C VAL A 11 -1.66 4.03 0.73
N GLU A 12 -2.38 4.54 1.71
CA GLU A 12 -1.94 5.61 2.60
C GLU A 12 -1.60 4.99 3.96
N ILE A 13 -0.41 5.32 4.49
CA ILE A 13 0.10 4.84 5.78
C ILE A 13 0.35 6.05 6.67
N VAL A 14 -0.25 6.05 7.86
CA VAL A 14 0.02 7.05 8.91
C VAL A 14 0.93 6.42 9.95
N LEU A 15 2.05 7.06 10.21
CA LEU A 15 3.04 6.65 11.20
C LEU A 15 2.79 7.31 12.56
N SER A 16 3.41 6.76 13.61
CA SER A 16 3.27 7.19 15.00
C SER A 16 3.80 8.59 15.30
N ASP A 17 4.67 9.12 14.44
CA ASP A 17 5.18 10.49 14.51
C ASP A 17 4.28 11.50 13.76
N GLY A 18 3.18 11.03 13.16
CA GLY A 18 2.27 11.84 12.35
C GLY A 18 2.65 11.91 10.86
N SER A 19 3.77 11.33 10.45
CA SER A 19 4.18 11.27 9.05
C SER A 19 3.18 10.44 8.23
N ILE A 20 2.92 10.87 6.99
CA ILE A 20 2.05 10.19 6.04
C ILE A 20 2.88 9.70 4.86
N LEU A 21 2.78 8.41 4.55
CA LEU A 21 3.42 7.79 3.40
C LEU A 21 2.35 7.30 2.42
N THR A 22 2.55 7.57 1.14
CA THR A 22 1.65 7.10 0.06
C THR A 22 2.44 6.30 -0.95
N GLY A 23 1.89 5.17 -1.38
CA GLY A 23 2.54 4.34 -2.38
C GLY A 23 1.81 3.04 -2.61
N SER A 24 2.47 2.08 -3.26
CA SER A 24 1.94 0.75 -3.51
C SER A 24 2.70 -0.29 -2.68
N ILE A 25 1.99 -1.24 -2.08
CA ILE A 25 2.58 -2.43 -1.50
C ILE A 25 2.24 -3.66 -2.33
N MET A 26 3.14 -4.63 -2.39
CA MET A 26 2.91 -5.90 -3.07
C MET A 26 2.44 -6.96 -2.08
N ILE A 27 1.23 -7.49 -2.28
CA ILE A 27 0.69 -8.58 -1.47
C ILE A 27 0.27 -9.75 -2.38
N ASP A 28 0.17 -10.96 -1.84
CA ASP A 28 -0.33 -12.10 -2.60
C ASP A 28 -1.82 -11.87 -2.94
N ARG A 29 -2.25 -12.22 -4.16
CA ARG A 29 -3.61 -11.89 -4.67
C ARG A 29 -4.75 -12.37 -3.75
N ASN A 30 -4.56 -13.50 -3.08
CA ASN A 30 -5.58 -14.12 -2.23
C ASN A 30 -5.50 -13.66 -0.76
N ILE A 31 -4.59 -12.75 -0.44
CA ILE A 31 -4.37 -12.23 0.91
C ILE A 31 -4.98 -10.83 1.02
N ARG A 32 -5.66 -10.56 2.14
CA ARG A 32 -6.19 -9.22 2.45
C ARG A 32 -5.07 -8.33 2.98
N LEU A 33 -5.22 -7.02 2.78
CA LEU A 33 -4.29 -6.02 3.32
C LEU A 33 -4.08 -6.17 4.84
N SER A 34 -5.18 -6.39 5.57
CA SER A 34 -5.18 -6.64 7.01
C SER A 34 -4.32 -7.84 7.40
N ASP A 35 -4.39 -8.92 6.64
CA ASP A 35 -3.70 -10.17 6.95
C ASP A 35 -2.20 -10.02 6.70
N SER A 36 -1.82 -9.29 5.63
CA SER A 36 -0.45 -8.92 5.34
C SER A 36 0.16 -8.04 6.45
N LEU A 37 -0.61 -7.06 6.96
CA LEU A 37 -0.19 -6.19 8.04
C LEU A 37 -0.06 -6.96 9.36
N ASN A 38 -1.05 -7.78 9.71
CA ASN A 38 -1.12 -8.56 10.95
C ASN A 38 -0.19 -9.78 10.99
N ASN A 39 0.51 -10.10 9.90
CA ASN A 39 1.50 -11.17 9.88
C ASN A 39 2.64 -10.84 10.88
N ARG A 40 2.63 -11.54 12.02
CA ARG A 40 3.54 -11.35 13.16
C ARG A 40 4.98 -11.77 12.88
N ASP A 41 5.18 -12.63 11.88
CA ASP A 41 6.52 -13.11 11.48
C ASP A 41 7.24 -12.10 10.58
N LYS A 42 6.54 -11.06 10.12
CA LYS A 42 7.10 -9.99 9.28
C LYS A 42 6.95 -8.64 9.96
N TYR A 43 8.05 -8.09 10.47
CA TYR A 43 8.07 -6.78 11.14
C TYR A 43 8.13 -5.59 10.19
N PHE A 44 8.51 -5.81 8.94
CA PHE A 44 8.69 -4.77 7.93
C PHE A 44 7.80 -5.02 6.72
N ILE A 45 7.47 -3.95 6.01
CA ILE A 45 6.82 -3.97 4.70
C ILE A 45 7.64 -3.14 3.71
N VAL A 46 7.51 -3.45 2.43
CA VAL A 46 8.08 -2.65 1.34
C VAL A 46 6.97 -1.81 0.75
N LEU A 47 7.13 -0.49 0.83
CA LEU A 47 6.31 0.50 0.15
C LEU A 47 7.08 0.99 -1.07
N VAL A 48 6.45 1.00 -2.24
CA VAL A 48 6.99 1.63 -3.43
C VAL A 48 6.27 2.95 -3.61
N ASP A 49 6.98 4.08 -3.52
CA ASP A 49 6.38 5.39 -3.69
C ASP A 49 6.07 5.73 -5.16
N GLN A 50 5.56 6.93 -5.39
CA GLN A 50 5.20 7.42 -6.72
C GLN A 50 6.42 7.60 -7.64
N GLU A 51 7.61 7.81 -7.08
CA GLU A 51 8.86 7.90 -7.81
C GLU A 51 9.49 6.53 -8.10
N LYS A 52 8.77 5.44 -7.78
CA LYS A 52 9.22 4.04 -7.89
C LYS A 52 10.39 3.71 -6.97
N GLN A 53 10.61 4.49 -5.92
CA GLN A 53 11.62 4.15 -4.91
C GLN A 53 11.02 3.21 -3.86
N ALA A 54 11.80 2.19 -3.51
CA ALA A 54 11.41 1.21 -2.51
C ALA A 54 11.84 1.68 -1.12
N GLN A 55 10.89 1.76 -0.20
CA GLN A 55 11.09 2.15 1.19
C GLN A 55 10.74 0.97 2.11
N ILE A 56 11.61 0.69 3.07
CA ILE A 56 11.37 -0.33 4.09
C ILE A 56 10.69 0.34 5.29
N VAL A 57 9.44 -0.01 5.55
CA VAL A 57 8.63 0.58 6.61
C VAL A 57 8.48 -0.42 7.76
N ASN A 58 8.80 0.02 8.98
CA ASN A 58 8.61 -0.79 10.19
C ASN A 58 7.15 -0.73 10.65
N LYS A 59 6.49 -1.89 10.69
CA LYS A 59 5.06 -2.00 11.06
C LYS A 59 4.75 -1.51 12.46
N ARG A 60 5.71 -1.56 13.39
CA ARG A 60 5.52 -1.11 14.78
C ARG A 60 5.21 0.38 14.90
N HIS A 61 5.55 1.16 13.88
CA HIS A 61 5.28 2.59 13.82
C HIS A 61 4.04 2.92 13.01
N ILE A 62 3.36 1.94 12.41
CA ILE A 62 2.15 2.17 11.63
C ILE A 62 0.96 2.26 12.59
N VAL A 63 0.31 3.41 12.62
CA VAL A 63 -0.94 3.62 13.39
C VAL A 63 -2.16 3.33 12.54
N LYS A 64 -2.06 3.61 11.23
CA LYS A 64 -3.17 3.45 10.29
C LYS A 64 -2.64 3.08 8.90
N MET A 65 -3.34 2.19 8.22
CA MET A 65 -3.11 1.87 6.81
C MET A 65 -4.47 1.73 6.13
N MET A 66 -4.65 2.39 5.00
CA MET A 66 -5.87 2.32 4.20
C MET A 66 -5.54 2.06 2.74
N GLU A 67 -6.33 1.22 2.07
CA GLU A 67 -6.31 1.11 0.63
C GLU A 67 -6.94 2.37 0.03
N ILE A 68 -6.26 2.99 -0.93
CA ILE A 68 -6.76 4.13 -1.69
C ILE A 68 -7.04 3.68 -3.11
N GLN A 69 -8.22 4.03 -3.64
CA GLN A 69 -8.47 3.86 -5.06
C GLN A 69 -7.63 4.89 -5.80
N LYS A 70 -6.94 4.49 -6.86
CA LYS A 70 -6.50 5.47 -7.84
C LYS A 70 -7.78 6.07 -8.41
N VAL A 71 -8.02 7.35 -8.17
CA VAL A 71 -8.94 8.10 -9.00
C VAL A 71 -8.22 8.18 -10.34
N ASP A 72 -8.67 7.42 -11.33
CA ASP A 72 -8.29 7.68 -12.70
C ASP A 72 -8.85 9.07 -13.02
N GLU A 73 -7.98 10.07 -13.09
CA GLU A 73 -8.35 11.42 -13.54
C GLU A 73 -8.64 11.37 -15.06
N GLU A 74 -9.83 10.92 -15.41
CA GLU A 74 -10.53 11.33 -16.63
C GLU A 74 -11.88 11.92 -16.21
N LEU A 75 -11.82 13.11 -15.62
CA LEU A 75 -12.96 14.01 -15.63
C LEU A 75 -12.98 14.73 -16.99
N ASP A 76 -13.46 14.03 -18.02
CA ASP A 76 -13.99 14.70 -19.21
C ASP A 76 -15.33 15.34 -18.79
N ILE A 77 -15.23 16.50 -18.15
CA ILE A 77 -16.37 17.39 -17.99
C ILE A 77 -16.47 18.19 -19.28
N ASP A 78 -17.00 17.56 -20.33
CA ASP A 78 -17.52 18.29 -21.48
C ASP A 78 -18.79 19.02 -21.01
N ILE A 79 -18.61 20.27 -20.62
CA ILE A 79 -19.71 21.22 -20.43
C ILE A 79 -19.85 22.01 -21.73
N PHE A 80 -20.71 21.54 -22.64
CA PHE A 80 -21.41 22.37 -23.62
C PHE A 80 -22.82 21.84 -23.87
#